data_AF-A0A645AMU5-F1
#
_entry.id   AF-A0A645AMU5-F1
#
_cell.length_a   1.000
_cell.length_b   1.000
_cell.length_c   1.000
_cell.angle_alpha   90.00
_cell.angle_beta   90.00
_cell.angle_gamma   90.00
#
_symmetry.space_group_name_H-M   'P 1'
#
loop_
_entity.id
_entity.type
_entity.pdbx_description
1 polymer ?
#
loop_
_entity_poly.entity_id
_entity_poly.type
_entity_poly.pdbx_seq_one_letter_code
_entity_poly.pdbx_strand_id
1 'polypeptide(L)'
;MNILLEANPEANPYDLKVGQEICIPNVPAGCPFGTVVVIQEGTRLSDILISYNLSLNELVEANREFNPNIIVPGTELCIPPENFQECDTENSREYIIKPGESLATVAIAHNISPSALLTANPNLRPSNFLISGTRVCVPNV
;
A
#
# COMPACT_ATOMS: atom_id res chain seq x y z
N MET A 1 25.69 6.62 7.43
CA MET A 1 26.09 6.57 6.01
C MET A 1 24.83 6.42 5.18
N ASN A 2 24.54 7.36 4.27
CA ASN A 2 23.31 7.32 3.47
C ASN A 2 23.65 6.76 2.08
N ILE A 3 23.54 5.43 1.95
CA ILE A 3 23.90 4.69 0.73
C ILE A 3 23.15 5.19 -0.51
N LEU A 4 21.95 5.75 -0.33
CA LEU A 4 21.17 6.29 -1.43
C LEU A 4 21.86 7.52 -2.05
N LEU A 5 22.47 8.39 -1.24
CA LEU A 5 23.21 9.54 -1.77
C LEU A 5 24.53 9.13 -2.41
N GLU A 6 25.18 8.11 -1.87
CA GLU A 6 26.43 7.57 -2.42
C GLU A 6 26.22 6.94 -3.81
N ALA A 7 25.09 6.25 -4.00
CA ALA A 7 24.70 5.71 -5.30
C ALA A 7 24.29 6.80 -6.31
N ASN A 8 24.02 8.02 -5.85
CA ASN A 8 23.51 9.13 -6.66
C ASN A 8 24.31 10.42 -6.41
N PRO A 9 25.62 10.45 -6.72
CA PRO A 9 26.51 11.56 -6.36
C PRO A 9 26.12 12.90 -6.99
N GLU A 10 25.47 12.87 -8.15
CA GLU A 10 25.02 14.06 -8.89
C GLU A 10 23.61 14.51 -8.49
N ALA A 11 22.88 13.72 -7.67
CA ALA A 11 21.51 14.05 -7.30
C ALA A 11 21.49 15.03 -6.12
N ASN A 12 20.76 16.14 -6.28
CA ASN A 12 20.42 17.02 -5.18
C ASN A 12 19.14 16.53 -4.49
N PRO A 13 19.18 16.10 -3.20
CA PRO A 13 18.01 15.57 -2.51
C PRO A 13 16.89 16.59 -2.29
N TYR A 14 17.23 17.88 -2.37
CA TYR A 14 16.29 18.97 -2.21
C TYR A 14 15.80 19.53 -3.55
N ASP A 15 16.27 18.99 -4.67
CA ASP A 15 15.94 19.49 -6.01
C ASP A 15 15.91 18.39 -7.09
N LEU A 16 15.18 17.31 -6.81
CA LEU A 16 14.96 16.23 -7.78
C LEU A 16 14.07 16.69 -8.94
N LYS A 17 14.39 16.28 -10.16
CA LYS A 17 13.66 16.64 -11.38
C LYS A 17 12.76 15.50 -11.86
N VAL A 18 11.61 15.84 -12.44
CA VAL A 18 10.75 14.87 -13.12
C VAL A 18 11.54 14.21 -14.25
N GLY A 19 11.50 12.88 -14.31
CA GLY A 19 12.26 12.09 -15.27
C GLY A 19 13.74 11.88 -14.90
N GLN A 20 14.19 12.41 -13.76
CA GLN A 20 15.53 12.11 -13.25
C GLN A 20 15.62 10.65 -12.81
N GLU A 21 16.59 9.93 -13.37
CA GLU A 21 16.89 8.56 -12.96
C GLU A 21 17.66 8.54 -11.64
N ILE A 22 17.25 7.65 -10.74
CA ILE A 22 17.85 7.46 -9.42
C ILE A 22 18.21 5.98 -9.26
N CYS A 23 19.46 5.71 -8.91
CA CYS A 23 19.95 4.39 -8.55
C CYS A 23 19.46 4.04 -7.13
N ILE A 24 18.69 2.97 -6.99
CA ILE A 24 18.30 2.44 -5.68
C ILE A 24 19.28 1.32 -5.30
N PRO A 25 20.21 1.53 -4.35
CA PRO A 25 21.14 0.49 -3.93
C PRO A 25 20.44 -0.57 -3.06
N ASN A 26 20.98 -1.79 -3.05
CA ASN A 26 20.51 -2.92 -2.24
C ASN A 26 19.07 -3.38 -2.51
N VAL A 27 18.63 -3.31 -3.76
CA VAL A 27 17.34 -3.89 -4.17
C VAL A 27 17.36 -5.42 -4.00
N PRO A 28 16.37 -6.02 -3.30
CA PRO A 28 16.30 -7.46 -3.15
C PRO A 28 16.12 -8.18 -4.50
N ALA A 29 16.86 -9.27 -4.70
CA ALA A 29 16.71 -10.10 -5.89
C ALA A 29 15.28 -10.67 -5.96
N GLY A 30 14.61 -10.51 -7.10
CA GLY A 30 13.22 -10.92 -7.29
C GLY A 30 12.17 -9.96 -6.69
N CYS A 31 12.58 -8.90 -5.97
CA CYS A 31 11.68 -7.88 -5.44
C CYS A 31 12.24 -6.46 -5.59
N PRO A 32 12.53 -6.01 -6.82
CA PRO A 32 13.35 -4.80 -7.06
C PRO A 32 12.71 -3.50 -6.56
N PHE A 33 11.38 -3.43 -6.48
CA PHE A 33 10.65 -2.23 -6.07
C PHE A 33 9.83 -2.45 -4.79
N GLY A 34 9.89 -3.66 -4.22
CA GLY A 34 9.06 -4.06 -3.10
C GLY A 34 9.86 -4.32 -1.83
N THR A 35 9.16 -4.80 -0.81
CA THR A 35 9.74 -5.25 0.46
C THR A 35 9.63 -6.76 0.54
N VAL A 36 10.72 -7.44 0.89
CA VAL A 36 10.66 -8.89 1.16
C VAL A 36 10.17 -9.11 2.59
N VAL A 37 9.09 -9.89 2.73
CA VAL A 37 8.50 -10.27 4.02
C VAL A 37 8.54 -11.77 4.17
N VAL A 38 9.07 -12.25 5.31
CA VAL A 38 9.13 -13.67 5.64
C VAL A 38 7.91 -14.05 6.47
N ILE A 39 7.12 -15.03 6.02
CA ILE A 39 5.99 -15.56 6.78
C ILE A 39 6.50 -16.20 8.07
N GLN A 40 6.09 -15.66 9.23
CA GLN A 40 6.43 -16.24 10.53
C GLN A 40 5.37 -17.26 10.97
N GLU A 41 5.73 -18.14 11.90
CA GLU A 41 4.76 -19.04 12.53
C GLU A 41 3.59 -18.25 13.14
N GLY A 42 2.36 -18.72 12.90
CA GLY A 42 1.14 -18.03 13.35
C GLY A 42 0.71 -16.83 12.50
N THR A 43 1.50 -16.39 11.51
CA THR A 43 1.11 -15.30 10.60
C THR A 43 -0.02 -15.74 9.70
N ARG A 44 -1.11 -14.97 9.65
CA ARG A 44 -2.22 -15.22 8.71
C ARG A 44 -1.99 -14.40 7.45
N LEU A 45 -2.28 -14.97 6.29
CA LEU A 45 -2.20 -14.23 5.02
C LEU A 45 -3.05 -12.97 5.04
N SER A 46 -4.22 -13.01 5.70
CA SER A 46 -5.08 -11.84 5.89
C SER A 46 -4.37 -10.67 6.54
N ASP A 47 -3.49 -10.96 7.50
CA ASP A 47 -2.85 -9.93 8.31
C ASP A 47 -1.80 -9.21 7.47
N ILE A 48 -1.06 -9.95 6.63
CA ILE A 48 -0.13 -9.39 5.64
C ILE A 48 -0.88 -8.51 4.63
N LEU A 49 -1.95 -9.03 4.02
CA LEU A 49 -2.74 -8.29 3.02
C LEU A 49 -3.32 -7.00 3.59
N ILE A 50 -3.81 -7.05 4.84
CA ILE A 50 -4.31 -5.87 5.56
C ILE A 50 -3.15 -4.90 5.82
N SER A 51 -2.06 -5.35 6.46
CA SER A 51 -0.94 -4.48 6.83
C SER A 51 -0.30 -3.74 5.65
N TYR A 52 -0.29 -4.33 4.47
CA TYR A 52 0.30 -3.73 3.27
C TYR A 52 -0.72 -3.16 2.28
N ASN A 53 -2.01 -3.11 2.66
CA ASN A 53 -3.09 -2.67 1.78
C ASN A 53 -3.09 -3.38 0.41
N LEU A 54 -2.83 -4.68 0.39
CA LEU A 54 -2.75 -5.49 -0.82
C LEU A 54 -4.01 -6.34 -0.99
N SER A 55 -4.48 -6.44 -2.23
CA SER A 55 -5.36 -7.52 -2.64
C SER A 55 -4.59 -8.83 -2.77
N LEU A 56 -5.31 -9.94 -2.67
CA LEU A 56 -4.73 -11.26 -2.92
C LEU A 56 -4.16 -11.37 -4.35
N ASN A 57 -4.82 -10.76 -5.34
CA ASN A 57 -4.37 -10.80 -6.72
C ASN A 57 -3.06 -10.05 -6.90
N GLU A 58 -2.94 -8.84 -6.35
CA GLU A 58 -1.69 -8.06 -6.41
C GLU A 58 -0.53 -8.82 -5.75
N LEU A 59 -0.78 -9.50 -4.62
CA LEU A 59 0.24 -10.32 -3.98
C LEU A 59 0.68 -11.49 -4.86
N VAL A 60 -0.27 -12.22 -5.46
CA VAL A 60 0.03 -13.39 -6.32
C VAL A 60 0.69 -12.96 -7.63
N GLU A 61 0.32 -11.82 -8.19
CA GLU A 61 0.97 -11.26 -9.39
C GLU A 61 2.45 -10.94 -9.14
N ALA A 62 2.76 -10.39 -7.96
CA ALA A 62 4.14 -10.15 -7.52
C ALA A 62 4.89 -11.44 -7.14
N ASN A 63 4.18 -12.52 -6.79
CA ASN A 63 4.75 -13.77 -6.30
C ASN A 63 4.17 -14.96 -7.07
N ARG A 64 4.50 -15.09 -8.36
CA ARG A 64 3.86 -16.08 -9.26
C ARG A 64 4.02 -17.54 -8.83
N GLU A 65 5.03 -17.85 -8.03
CA GLU A 65 5.28 -19.20 -7.51
C GLU A 65 4.58 -19.46 -6.16
N PHE A 66 4.05 -18.42 -5.52
CA PHE A 66 3.36 -18.53 -4.24
C PHE A 66 1.95 -19.09 -4.42
N ASN A 67 1.64 -20.16 -3.68
CA ASN A 67 0.28 -20.70 -3.59
C ASN A 67 -0.43 -20.18 -2.33
N PRO A 68 -1.44 -19.30 -2.46
CA PRO A 68 -2.10 -18.69 -1.30
C PRO A 68 -2.94 -19.67 -0.47
N ASN A 69 -3.17 -20.90 -0.95
CA ASN A 69 -3.87 -21.94 -0.20
C ASN A 69 -2.94 -22.78 0.69
N ILE A 70 -1.61 -22.61 0.57
CA ILE A 70 -0.61 -23.36 1.32
C ILE A 70 0.35 -22.36 1.96
N ILE A 71 0.07 -22.00 3.21
CA ILE A 71 0.86 -21.02 3.96
C ILE A 71 1.97 -21.75 4.73
N VAL A 72 3.22 -21.56 4.31
CA VAL A 72 4.39 -22.21 4.92
C VAL A 72 5.26 -21.16 5.63
N PRO A 73 5.51 -21.29 6.94
CA PRO A 73 6.47 -20.45 7.64
C PRO A 73 7.86 -20.52 7.00
N GLY A 74 8.56 -19.38 6.94
CA GLY A 74 9.84 -19.22 6.26
C GLY A 74 9.72 -18.86 4.77
N THR A 75 8.52 -18.86 4.19
CA THR A 75 8.32 -18.37 2.81
C THR A 75 8.60 -16.88 2.73
N GLU A 76 9.44 -16.48 1.77
CA GLU A 76 9.68 -15.09 1.41
C GLU A 76 8.63 -14.62 0.38
N LEU A 77 7.96 -13.52 0.69
CA LEU A 77 7.02 -12.84 -0.20
C LEU A 77 7.58 -11.48 -0.58
N CYS A 78 7.61 -11.20 -1.88
CA CYS A 78 7.78 -9.86 -2.40
C CYS A 78 6.46 -9.08 -2.23
N ILE A 79 6.46 -8.10 -1.34
CA ILE A 79 5.37 -7.16 -1.17
C ILE A 79 5.62 -5.98 -2.11
N PRO A 80 4.84 -5.81 -3.19
CA PRO A 80 5.01 -4.66 -4.07
C PRO A 80 4.72 -3.36 -3.31
N PRO A 81 5.28 -2.23 -3.77
CA PRO A 81 4.96 -0.94 -3.17
C PRO A 81 3.46 -0.67 -3.35
N GLU A 82 2.87 0.01 -2.37
CA GLU A 82 1.46 0.40 -2.45
C GLU A 82 1.24 1.23 -3.73
N ASN A 83 0.23 0.85 -4.51
CA ASN A 83 -0.21 1.64 -5.66
C ASN A 83 -0.81 2.94 -5.11
N PHE A 84 0.02 3.96 -5.00
CA PHE A 84 -0.45 5.28 -4.62
C PHE A 84 -1.36 5.82 -5.72
N GLN A 85 -2.65 5.85 -5.41
CA GLN A 85 -3.64 6.52 -6.22
C GLN A 85 -3.90 7.90 -5.60
N GLU A 86 -3.48 8.95 -6.30
CA GLU A 86 -3.87 10.30 -5.91
C GLU A 86 -5.38 10.45 -5.98
N CYS A 87 -5.94 11.10 -4.97
CA CYS A 87 -7.33 11.49 -5.00
C CYS A 87 -7.56 12.53 -6.09
N ASP A 88 -8.65 12.38 -6.82
CA ASP A 88 -9.13 13.43 -7.70
C ASP A 88 -9.49 14.64 -6.85
N THR A 89 -8.68 15.69 -6.91
CA THR A 89 -8.83 16.89 -6.07
C THR A 89 -10.07 17.72 -6.43
N GLU A 90 -10.65 17.53 -7.61
CA GLU A 90 -11.90 18.22 -7.98
C GLU A 90 -13.10 17.54 -7.31
N ASN A 91 -13.12 16.21 -7.30
CA ASN A 91 -14.28 15.42 -6.88
C ASN A 91 -14.14 14.75 -5.51
N SER A 92 -12.95 14.80 -4.90
CA SER A 92 -12.68 14.15 -3.63
C SER A 92 -11.61 14.86 -2.82
N ARG A 93 -11.55 14.54 -1.54
CA ARG A 93 -10.50 14.97 -0.62
C ARG A 93 -9.84 13.77 0.04
N GLU A 94 -8.53 13.84 0.22
CA GLU A 94 -7.81 12.83 0.98
C GLU A 94 -8.25 12.86 2.45
N TYR A 95 -8.45 11.67 3.02
CA TYR A 95 -8.69 11.45 4.44
C TYR A 95 -7.81 10.30 4.93
N ILE A 96 -7.27 10.45 6.14
CA ILE A 96 -6.47 9.40 6.79
C ILE A 96 -7.30 8.78 7.89
N ILE A 97 -7.51 7.46 7.80
CA ILE A 97 -8.25 6.68 8.78
C ILE A 97 -7.57 6.79 10.15
N LYS A 98 -8.36 7.14 11.17
CA LYS A 98 -7.89 7.26 12.56
C LYS A 98 -8.11 5.94 13.32
N PRO A 99 -7.37 5.72 14.42
CA PRO A 99 -7.60 4.56 15.29
C PRO A 99 -9.05 4.44 15.74
N GLY A 100 -9.65 3.25 15.55
CA GLY A 100 -11.03 2.95 15.94
C GLY A 100 -12.10 3.33 14.92
N GLU A 101 -11.72 3.89 13.78
CA GLU A 101 -12.66 4.15 12.68
C GLU A 101 -12.94 2.90 11.85
N SER A 102 -14.01 2.96 11.06
CA SER A 102 -14.45 1.94 10.11
C SER A 102 -15.08 2.62 8.89
N LEU A 103 -15.31 1.84 7.83
CA LEU A 103 -15.98 2.33 6.63
C LEU A 103 -17.30 3.04 6.96
N ALA A 104 -18.09 2.47 7.89
CA ALA A 104 -19.39 3.01 8.28
C ALA A 104 -19.25 4.33 9.05
N THR A 105 -18.35 4.39 10.04
CA THR A 105 -18.19 5.60 10.85
C THR A 105 -17.60 6.75 10.04
N VAL A 106 -16.67 6.47 9.13
CA VAL A 106 -16.10 7.48 8.22
C VAL A 106 -17.15 7.98 7.24
N ALA A 107 -17.92 7.07 6.62
CA ALA A 107 -18.99 7.47 5.71
C ALA A 107 -20.02 8.37 6.40
N ILE A 108 -20.46 8.01 7.61
CA ILE A 108 -21.41 8.81 8.42
C ILE A 108 -20.81 10.18 8.76
N ALA A 109 -19.57 10.24 9.24
CA ALA A 109 -18.91 11.50 9.62
C ALA A 109 -18.76 12.47 8.43
N HIS A 110 -18.72 11.94 7.21
CA HIS A 110 -18.60 12.72 5.98
C HIS A 110 -19.93 12.85 5.22
N ASN A 111 -21.04 12.43 5.82
CA ASN A 111 -22.39 12.51 5.25
C ASN A 111 -22.52 11.84 3.86
N ILE A 112 -21.86 10.70 3.68
CA ILE A 112 -21.91 9.88 2.46
C ILE A 112 -22.33 8.44 2.79
N SER A 113 -22.66 7.65 1.76
CA SER A 113 -22.88 6.22 1.95
C SER A 113 -21.56 5.44 1.96
N PRO A 114 -21.47 4.31 2.70
CA PRO A 114 -20.35 3.37 2.60
C PRO A 114 -20.07 2.93 1.15
N SER A 115 -21.13 2.78 0.35
CA SER A 115 -21.01 2.41 -1.07
C SER A 115 -20.33 3.51 -1.90
N ALA A 116 -20.69 4.78 -1.68
CA ALA A 116 -20.06 5.90 -2.37
C ALA A 116 -18.58 6.01 -2.00
N LEU A 117 -18.25 5.81 -0.72
CA LEU A 117 -16.87 5.80 -0.24
C LEU A 117 -16.06 4.65 -0.86
N LEU A 118 -16.60 3.44 -0.95
CA LEU A 118 -15.93 2.32 -1.65
C LEU A 118 -15.80 2.55 -3.16
N THR A 119 -16.79 3.16 -3.79
CA THR A 119 -16.75 3.45 -5.24
C THR A 119 -15.63 4.42 -5.58
N ALA A 120 -15.39 5.40 -4.71
CA ALA A 120 -14.29 6.35 -4.85
C ALA A 120 -12.91 5.74 -4.56
N ASN A 121 -12.88 4.54 -3.96
CA ASN A 121 -11.66 3.83 -3.58
C ASN A 121 -11.71 2.40 -4.13
N PRO A 122 -11.68 2.20 -5.45
CA PRO A 122 -11.93 0.90 -6.08
C PRO A 122 -10.90 -0.18 -5.70
N ASN A 123 -9.72 0.22 -5.22
CA ASN A 123 -8.67 -0.69 -4.78
C ASN A 123 -8.79 -1.07 -3.30
N LEU A 124 -9.69 -0.42 -2.54
CA LEU A 124 -9.87 -0.68 -1.11
C LEU A 124 -11.07 -1.58 -0.82
N ARG A 125 -10.94 -2.38 0.23
CA ARG A 125 -11.99 -3.24 0.78
C ARG A 125 -12.48 -2.67 2.12
N PRO A 126 -13.67 -3.08 2.62
CA PRO A 126 -14.18 -2.59 3.91
C PRO A 126 -13.21 -2.77 5.08
N SER A 127 -12.42 -3.85 5.09
CA SER A 127 -11.43 -4.13 6.14
C SER A 127 -10.27 -3.13 6.16
N ASN A 128 -9.94 -2.49 5.03
CA ASN A 128 -8.86 -1.50 4.97
C ASN A 128 -9.19 -0.25 5.81
N PHE A 129 -10.48 0.07 5.97
CA PHE A 129 -10.94 1.19 6.79
C PHE A 129 -10.79 0.94 8.31
N LEU A 130 -10.36 -0.25 8.73
CA LEU A 130 -10.04 -0.56 10.12
C LEU A 130 -8.55 -0.32 10.44
N ILE A 131 -7.73 -0.04 9.43
CA ILE A 131 -6.29 0.17 9.57
C ILE A 131 -6.05 1.67 9.75
N SER A 132 -5.55 2.06 10.92
CA SER A 132 -5.16 3.44 11.14
C SER A 132 -4.00 3.84 10.22
N GLY A 133 -4.08 5.01 9.60
CA GLY A 133 -3.06 5.52 8.68
C GLY A 133 -3.36 5.27 7.21
N THR A 134 -4.35 4.43 6.86
CA THR A 134 -4.79 4.25 5.48
C THR A 134 -5.32 5.56 4.91
N ARG A 135 -4.80 5.96 3.74
CA ARG A 135 -5.29 7.10 2.96
C ARG A 135 -6.48 6.66 2.12
N VAL A 136 -7.56 7.43 2.15
CA VAL A 136 -8.77 7.20 1.37
C VAL A 136 -9.24 8.49 0.73
N CYS A 137 -9.82 8.38 -0.46
CA CYS A 137 -10.43 9.48 -1.17
C CYS A 137 -11.90 9.58 -0.79
N VAL A 138 -12.27 10.65 -0.08
CA VAL A 138 -13.65 10.92 0.32
C VAL A 138 -14.29 11.84 -0.71
N PRO A 139 -15.36 11.40 -1.41
CA PRO A 139 -16.06 12.24 -2.37
C PRO A 139 -16.56 13.54 -1.77
N ASN A 140 -16.47 14.61 -2.56
CA ASN A 140 -17.18 15.85 -2.29
C ASN A 140 -18.67 15.59 -2.61
N VAL A 141 -19.55 15.94 -1.67
CA VAL A 141 -21.01 15.95 -1.86
C VAL A 141 -21.53 17.36 -2.12
#